data_AF-A0A6M3K1F4-F1
#
_entry.id   AF-A0A6M3K1F4-F1
#
_cell.length_a   1.000
_cell.length_b   1.000
_cell.length_c   1.000
_cell.angle_alpha   90.00
_cell.angle_beta   90.00
_cell.angle_gamma   90.00
#
_symmetry.space_group_name_H-M   'P 1'
#
loop_
_entity.id
_entity.type
_entity.pdbx_description
1 polymer ?
#
loop_
_entity_poly.entity_id
_entity_poly.type
_entity_poly.pdbx_seq_one_letter_code
_entity_poly.pdbx_strand_id
1 'polypeptide(L)'
;MLTSKHVGKIAHNIKFEHAWAAHCLGTETQGWVWDTFLAAHLLDNRRGACKLKHQAYITFGVPNWEQGIKDTFDEGEDGFNRASVTPDLLRYNALDAFYTSALAQHQRRLFR
;
A
#
# COMPACT_ATOMS: atom_id res chain seq x y z
N MET A 1 12.26 -13.75 -0.45
CA MET A 1 12.35 -12.38 -1.00
C MET A 1 12.29 -11.29 0.08
N LEU A 2 11.34 -11.35 1.03
CA LEU A 2 11.14 -10.32 2.07
C LEU A 2 12.39 -10.02 2.92
N THR A 3 13.20 -11.04 3.23
CA THR A 3 14.42 -10.91 4.05
C THR A 3 15.67 -10.46 3.26
N SER A 4 15.60 -10.35 1.94
CA SER A 4 16.77 -9.98 1.13
C SER A 4 17.06 -8.48 1.19
N LYS A 5 18.18 -8.07 1.77
CA LYS A 5 18.63 -6.66 1.77
C LYS A 5 19.00 -6.11 0.37
N HIS A 6 19.25 -6.99 -0.59
CA HIS A 6 19.68 -6.62 -1.95
C HIS A 6 18.52 -6.31 -2.90
N VAL A 7 17.31 -6.71 -2.52
CA VAL A 7 16.09 -6.37 -3.25
C VAL A 7 15.38 -5.29 -2.46
N GLY A 8 15.30 -4.07 -3.01
CA GLY A 8 14.63 -2.94 -2.37
C GLY A 8 13.11 -3.11 -2.37
N LYS A 9 12.46 -2.84 -1.23
CA LYS A 9 11.00 -2.89 -1.07
C LYS A 9 10.43 -1.50 -0.85
N ILE A 10 9.26 -1.29 -1.42
CA ILE A 10 8.45 -0.10 -1.21
C ILE A 10 7.10 -0.53 -0.64
N ALA A 11 6.47 0.36 0.12
CA ALA A 11 5.10 0.16 0.56
C ALA A 11 4.37 1.49 0.71
N HIS A 12 3.08 1.40 0.99
CA HIS A 12 2.26 2.48 1.46
C HIS A 12 1.95 2.24 2.94
N ASN A 13 2.62 2.95 3.85
CA ASN A 13 2.62 2.72 5.30
C ASN A 13 3.44 1.49 5.72
N ILE A 14 4.78 1.61 5.63
CA ILE A 14 5.75 0.55 5.98
C ILE A 14 5.56 0.06 7.41
N LYS A 15 5.19 0.95 8.35
CA LYS A 15 4.94 0.58 9.75
C LYS A 15 3.92 -0.55 9.85
N PHE A 16 2.83 -0.47 9.08
CA PHE A 16 1.80 -1.50 9.06
C PHE A 16 2.34 -2.79 8.43
N GLU A 17 2.89 -2.71 7.22
CA GLU A 17 3.40 -3.88 6.49
C GLU A 17 4.49 -4.64 7.27
N HIS A 18 5.39 -3.91 7.93
CA HIS A 18 6.47 -4.51 8.70
C HIS A 18 5.95 -5.22 9.95
N ALA A 19 5.00 -4.61 10.67
CA ALA A 19 4.35 -5.25 11.82
C ALA A 19 3.52 -6.47 11.38
N TRP A 20 2.75 -6.35 10.30
CA TRP A 20 1.96 -7.44 9.75
C TRP A 20 2.84 -8.63 9.33
N ALA A 21 3.95 -8.39 8.63
CA ALA A 21 4.89 -9.45 8.25
C ALA A 21 5.51 -10.14 9.47
N ALA A 22 5.87 -9.37 10.52
CA ALA A 22 6.42 -9.94 11.74
C ALA A 22 5.39 -10.80 12.49
N HIS A 23 4.15 -10.34 12.61
CA HIS A 23 3.11 -11.03 13.37
C HIS A 23 2.47 -12.19 12.61
N CYS A 24 2.15 -12.02 11.32
CA CYS A 24 1.42 -13.01 10.54
C CYS A 24 2.34 -14.00 9.83
N LEU A 25 3.56 -13.60 9.44
CA LEU A 25 4.51 -14.44 8.71
C LEU A 25 5.74 -14.83 9.54
N GLY A 26 5.86 -14.35 10.79
CA GLY A 26 7.04 -14.59 11.61
C GLY A 26 8.34 -14.07 10.99
N THR A 27 8.26 -13.09 10.09
CA THR A 27 9.38 -12.66 9.25
C THR A 27 9.59 -11.15 9.33
N GLU A 28 10.84 -10.74 9.56
CA GLU A 28 11.22 -9.33 9.50
C GLU A 28 11.56 -8.93 8.05
N THR A 29 10.76 -8.03 7.47
CA THR A 29 11.04 -7.51 6.12
C THR A 29 12.27 -6.61 6.13
N GLN A 30 13.23 -6.92 5.26
CA GLN A 30 14.51 -6.21 5.12
C GLN A 30 14.59 -5.47 3.78
N GLY A 31 15.40 -4.41 3.74
CA GLY A 31 15.65 -3.66 2.51
C GLY A 31 14.52 -2.71 2.12
N TRP A 32 13.84 -2.09 3.09
CA TRP A 32 12.90 -1.01 2.83
C TRP A 32 13.61 0.20 2.20
N VAL A 33 13.07 0.73 1.11
CA VAL A 33 13.68 1.83 0.35
C VAL A 33 12.74 3.01 0.10
N TRP A 34 11.44 2.89 0.37
CA TRP A 34 10.50 4.01 0.26
C TRP A 34 9.15 3.72 0.94
N ASP A 35 8.68 4.65 1.77
CA ASP A 35 7.30 4.67 2.26
C ASP A 35 6.54 5.80 1.58
N THR A 36 5.58 5.44 0.73
CA THR A 36 4.78 6.43 0.00
C THR A 36 3.81 7.20 0.89
N PHE A 37 3.40 6.63 2.02
CA PHE A 37 2.52 7.31 2.98
C PHE A 37 3.29 8.42 3.71
N LEU A 38 4.48 8.10 4.21
CA LEU A 38 5.32 9.09 4.89
C LEU A 38 5.78 10.20 3.93
N ALA A 39 6.18 9.84 2.71
CA ALA A 39 6.51 10.81 1.68
C ALA A 39 5.32 11.73 1.34
N ALA A 40 4.10 11.20 1.26
CA ALA A 40 2.89 12.01 1.07
C ALA A 40 2.65 12.95 2.26
N HIS A 41 2.87 12.48 3.50
CA HIS A 41 2.74 13.30 4.69
C HIS A 41 3.73 14.47 4.74
N LEU A 42 4.96 14.25 4.26
CA LEU A 42 5.97 15.31 4.14
C LEU A 42 5.61 16.36 3.08
N LEU A 43 4.97 15.95 1.98
CA LEU A 43 4.52 16.84 0.92
C LEU A 43 3.26 17.62 1.31
N ASP A 44 2.34 16.99 2.04
CA ASP A 44 1.09 17.59 2.49
C ASP A 44 0.65 17.00 3.84
N ASN A 45 0.77 17.83 4.89
CA ASN A 45 0.40 17.46 6.27
C ASN A 45 -1.09 17.68 6.58
N ARG A 46 -1.93 17.99 5.59
CA ARG A 46 -3.38 18.08 5.82
C ARG A 46 -3.95 16.69 6.12
N ARG A 47 -4.88 16.64 7.07
CA ARG A 47 -5.53 15.39 7.46
C ARG A 47 -6.20 14.72 6.27
N GLY A 48 -5.86 13.45 6.03
CA GLY A 48 -6.45 12.63 4.97
C GLY A 48 -5.74 12.69 3.61
N ALA A 49 -4.76 13.59 3.43
CA ALA A 49 -4.02 13.72 2.19
C ALA A 49 -3.19 12.45 1.86
N CYS A 50 -2.73 11.70 2.86
CA CYS A 50 -1.75 10.63 2.65
C CYS A 50 -2.32 9.32 2.09
N LYS A 51 -3.65 9.15 2.00
CA LYS A 51 -4.25 7.86 1.58
C LYS A 51 -3.89 7.52 0.14
N LEU A 52 -3.54 6.26 -0.14
CA LEU A 52 -3.10 5.80 -1.46
C LEU A 52 -4.05 6.20 -2.60
N LYS A 53 -5.35 5.90 -2.45
CA LYS A 53 -6.35 6.20 -3.49
C LYS A 53 -6.55 7.70 -3.69
N HIS A 54 -6.41 8.49 -2.62
CA HIS A 54 -6.42 9.94 -2.71
C HIS A 54 -5.19 10.46 -3.46
N GLN A 55 -4.00 9.97 -3.11
CA GLN A 55 -2.75 10.30 -3.80
C GLN A 55 -2.82 9.91 -5.29
N ALA A 56 -3.31 8.71 -5.61
CA ALA A 56 -3.47 8.28 -6.99
C ALA A 56 -4.46 9.15 -7.77
N TYR A 57 -5.54 9.62 -7.13
CA TYR A 57 -6.48 10.56 -7.74
C TYR A 57 -5.83 11.91 -8.04
N ILE A 58 -5.19 12.55 -7.06
CA ILE A 58 -4.62 13.90 -7.24
C ILE A 58 -3.37 13.90 -8.15
N THR A 59 -2.60 12.81 -8.17
CA THR A 59 -1.35 12.73 -8.96
C THR A 59 -1.59 12.20 -10.36
N PHE A 60 -2.49 11.23 -10.53
CA PHE A 60 -2.65 10.50 -11.79
C PHE A 60 -4.05 10.62 -12.40
N GLY A 61 -5.00 11.29 -11.74
CA GLY A 61 -6.38 11.41 -12.22
C GLY A 61 -7.17 10.10 -12.19
N VAL A 62 -6.73 9.13 -11.38
CA VAL A 62 -7.30 7.78 -11.37
C VAL A 62 -8.52 7.72 -10.44
N PRO A 63 -9.68 7.23 -10.90
CA PRO A 63 -10.87 7.10 -10.07
C PRO A 63 -10.66 6.05 -8.97
N ASN A 64 -11.40 6.19 -7.87
CA ASN A 64 -11.34 5.26 -6.75
C ASN A 64 -11.77 3.83 -7.18
N TRP A 65 -10.83 2.88 -7.14
CA TRP A 65 -11.04 1.48 -7.52
C TRP A 65 -11.51 0.56 -6.37
N GLU A 66 -11.82 1.12 -5.21
CA GLU A 66 -12.38 0.38 -4.07
C GLU A 66 -13.89 0.16 -4.16
N GLN A 67 -14.56 0.88 -5.07
CA GLN A 67 -16.01 0.80 -5.23
C GLN A 67 -16.43 -0.63 -5.62
N GLY A 68 -17.29 -1.26 -4.82
CA GLY A 68 -17.79 -2.62 -5.05
C GLY A 68 -16.92 -3.75 -4.47
N ILE A 69 -15.70 -3.46 -4.01
CA ILE A 69 -14.84 -4.46 -3.34
C ILE A 69 -15.16 -4.57 -1.85
N LYS A 70 -15.61 -3.47 -1.22
CA LYS A 70 -15.86 -3.46 0.23
C LYS A 70 -16.84 -4.52 0.69
N ASP A 71 -17.85 -4.80 -0.13
CA ASP A 71 -18.88 -5.78 0.16
C ASP A 71 -18.35 -7.23 0.06
N THR A 72 -17.14 -7.41 -0.49
CA THR A 72 -16.47 -8.72 -0.55
C THR A 72 -15.64 -9.01 0.68
N PHE A 73 -15.34 -8.00 1.51
CA PHE A 73 -14.54 -8.19 2.72
C PHE A 73 -15.35 -8.92 3.79
N ASP A 74 -14.75 -9.97 4.35
CA ASP A 74 -15.30 -10.76 5.45
C ASP A 74 -14.27 -10.78 6.57
N GLU A 75 -14.31 -9.79 7.45
CA GLU A 75 -13.36 -9.65 8.55
C GLU A 75 -13.73 -10.61 9.68
N GLY A 76 -12.87 -11.61 9.91
CA GLY A 76 -13.00 -12.51 11.05
C GLY A 76 -12.67 -11.82 12.38
N GLU A 77 -13.07 -12.44 13.50
CA GLU A 77 -12.76 -11.93 14.85
C GLU A 77 -11.26 -11.81 15.15
N ASP A 78 -10.43 -12.52 14.38
CA ASP A 78 -8.97 -12.50 14.41
C ASP A 78 -8.35 -11.36 13.58
N GLY A 79 -9.18 -10.53 12.93
CA GLY A 79 -8.75 -9.45 12.03
C GLY A 79 -8.26 -9.93 10.66
N PHE A 80 -8.40 -11.22 10.34
CA PHE A 80 -8.08 -11.75 9.02
C PHE A 80 -9.29 -11.67 8.08
N ASN A 81 -9.03 -11.24 6.85
CA ASN A 81 -10.03 -11.24 5.80
C ASN A 81 -10.23 -12.66 5.24
N ARG A 82 -11.47 -13.15 5.28
CA ARG A 82 -11.93 -14.46 4.80
C ARG A 82 -12.66 -14.37 3.46
N ALA A 83 -12.62 -13.20 2.82
CA ALA A 83 -13.14 -12.98 1.48
C ALA A 83 -12.70 -14.09 0.52
N SER A 84 -13.65 -14.59 -0.26
CA SER A 84 -13.32 -15.47 -1.37
C SER A 84 -12.46 -14.73 -2.39
N VAL A 85 -11.44 -15.41 -2.93
CA VAL A 85 -10.58 -14.82 -3.96
C VAL A 85 -11.38 -14.69 -5.25
N THR A 86 -11.78 -13.46 -5.58
CA THR A 86 -12.46 -13.11 -6.83
C THR A 86 -11.53 -12.38 -7.79
N PRO A 87 -11.81 -12.38 -9.12
CA PRO A 87 -11.06 -11.58 -10.08
C PRO A 87 -11.02 -10.09 -9.71
N ASP A 88 -12.09 -9.56 -9.13
CA ASP A 88 -12.17 -8.16 -8.69
C ASP A 88 -11.25 -7.90 -7.50
N LEU A 89 -11.17 -8.80 -6.53
CA LEU A 89 -10.23 -8.69 -5.41
C LEU A 89 -8.76 -8.78 -5.88
N LEU A 90 -8.47 -9.65 -6.85
CA LEU A 90 -7.14 -9.72 -7.47
C LEU A 90 -6.80 -8.42 -8.20
N ARG A 91 -7.75 -7.85 -8.94
CA ARG A 91 -7.60 -6.56 -9.62
C ARG A 91 -7.38 -5.43 -8.61
N TYR A 92 -8.13 -5.40 -7.51
CA TYR A 92 -7.97 -4.45 -6.43
C TYR A 92 -6.54 -4.49 -5.85
N ASN A 93 -6.06 -5.67 -5.48
CA ASN A 93 -4.70 -5.84 -4.95
C ASN A 93 -3.62 -5.48 -5.98
N ALA A 94 -3.83 -5.81 -7.26
CA ALA A 94 -2.92 -5.44 -8.34
C ALA A 94 -2.83 -3.92 -8.53
N LEU A 95 -3.96 -3.21 -8.45
CA LEU A 95 -3.99 -1.74 -8.55
C LEU A 95 -3.32 -1.09 -7.33
N ASP A 96 -3.53 -1.60 -6.12
CA ASP A 96 -2.85 -1.10 -4.92
C ASP A 96 -1.31 -1.24 -5.04
N ALA A 97 -0.82 -2.39 -5.50
CA ALA A 97 0.61 -2.61 -5.73
C ALA A 97 1.16 -1.72 -6.86
N PHE A 98 0.44 -1.61 -7.98
CA PHE A 98 0.83 -0.79 -9.12
C PHE A 98 0.94 0.68 -8.75
N TYR A 99 -0.10 1.25 -8.13
CA TYR A 99 -0.12 2.67 -7.78
C TYR A 99 0.82 3.01 -6.64
N THR A 100 1.10 2.08 -5.71
CA THR A 100 2.18 2.27 -4.73
C THR A 100 3.53 2.43 -5.43
N SER A 101 3.81 1.61 -6.44
CA SER A 101 5.04 1.71 -7.24
C SER A 101 5.12 3.00 -8.05
N ALA A 102 4.05 3.35 -8.76
CA ALA A 102 3.98 4.59 -9.54
C ALA A 102 4.13 5.83 -8.64
N LEU A 103 3.46 5.84 -7.48
CA LEU A 103 3.53 6.93 -6.51
C LEU A 103 4.95 7.07 -5.91
N ALA A 104 5.60 5.96 -5.56
CA ALA A 104 6.98 5.98 -5.08
C ALA A 104 7.94 6.60 -6.10
N GLN A 105 7.79 6.25 -7.39
CA GLN A 105 8.60 6.82 -8.46
C GLN A 105 8.33 8.32 -8.64
N HIS A 106 7.06 8.74 -8.57
CA HIS A 106 6.68 10.16 -8.66
C HIS A 106 7.25 10.96 -7.50
N GLN A 107 7.01 10.53 -6.26
CA GLN A 107 7.51 11.21 -5.05
C GLN A 107 9.02 11.31 -5.04
N ARG A 108 9.75 10.24 -5.40
CA ARG A 108 11.23 10.26 -5.50
C ARG A 108 11.76 11.33 -6.46
N ARG A 109 10.99 11.77 -7.46
CA ARG A 109 11.38 12.88 -8.34
C ARG A 109 11.16 14.24 -7.69
N LEU A 110 10.21 14.35 -6.77
CA LEU A 110 9.94 15.59 -6.02
C LEU A 110 10.97 15.85 -4.91
N PHE A 111 11.55 14.78 -4.33
CA PHE A 111 12.58 14.87 -3.29
C PHE A 111 14.02 14.93 -3.85
N ARG A 112 14.19 15.20 -5.15
CA ARG A 112 15.51 15.32 -5.79
C ARG A 112 16.00 16.76 -5.81
#